data_AF-A0A3M1JN36-F1
#
_entry.id   AF-A0A3M1JN36-F1
#
_cell.length_a   1.000
_cell.length_b   1.000
_cell.length_c   1.000
_cell.angle_alpha   90.00
_cell.angle_beta   90.00
_cell.angle_gamma   90.00
#
_symmetry.space_group_name_H-M   'P 1'
#
loop_
_entity.id
_entity.type
_entity.pdbx_description
1 polymer ?
#
loop_
_entity_poly.entity_id
_entity_poly.type
_entity_poly.pdbx_seq_one_letter_code
_entity_poly.pdbx_strand_id
1 'polypeptide(L)'
;TLALAQPPRQNGAGRPQGPPPLPDQTQITAMVNELSTDLSLSEEQQARILSLYKDHFQEVEAKLSGSQRPDREEMEALRQAFESRVKAVLTKKQAKQFDNLMKRQHSRPPKR
;
A
#
# COMPACT_ATOMS: atom_id res chain seq x y z
N THR A 1 18.27 -24.34 -51.29
CA THR A 1 17.85 -24.00 -49.91
C THR A 1 18.80 -22.95 -49.36
N LEU A 2 18.35 -21.70 -49.21
CA LEU A 2 19.04 -20.73 -48.37
C LEU A 2 18.02 -19.73 -47.83
N ALA A 3 18.03 -19.56 -46.51
CA ALA A 3 16.95 -19.07 -45.69
C ALA A 3 16.78 -17.55 -45.72
N LEU A 4 15.52 -17.09 -45.63
CA LEU A 4 15.14 -15.73 -45.26
C LEU A 4 15.72 -15.40 -43.87
N ALA A 5 16.48 -14.31 -43.78
CA ALA A 5 16.86 -13.71 -42.52
C ALA A 5 15.65 -12.98 -41.91
N GLN A 6 15.23 -13.39 -40.71
CA GLN A 6 14.23 -12.66 -39.92
C GLN A 6 14.90 -11.46 -39.22
N PRO A 7 14.24 -10.29 -39.14
CA PRO A 7 14.77 -9.16 -38.36
C PRO A 7 14.77 -9.49 -36.86
N PRO A 8 15.70 -8.93 -36.07
CA PRO A 8 15.76 -9.15 -34.63
C PRO A 8 14.49 -8.61 -33.96
N ARG A 9 13.81 -9.49 -33.20
CA ARG A 9 12.78 -9.10 -32.25
C ARG A 9 13.43 -8.25 -31.16
N GLN A 10 13.23 -6.93 -31.20
CA GLN A 10 13.59 -6.08 -30.07
C GLN A 10 12.69 -6.46 -28.88
N ASN A 11 13.34 -7.02 -27.87
CA ASN A 11 12.77 -7.44 -26.60
C ASN A 11 12.00 -6.29 -25.93
N GLY A 12 10.81 -6.60 -25.42
CA GLY A 12 9.96 -5.69 -24.69
C GLY A 12 10.69 -5.08 -23.49
N ALA A 13 10.53 -3.77 -23.33
CA ALA A 13 11.06 -2.99 -22.22
C ALA A 13 10.68 -3.62 -20.87
N GLY A 14 11.68 -4.07 -20.13
CA GLY A 14 11.52 -4.60 -18.77
C GLY A 14 10.93 -3.54 -17.86
N ARG A 15 9.85 -3.88 -17.15
CA ARG A 15 9.35 -3.07 -16.05
C ARG A 15 10.44 -3.01 -14.96
N PRO A 16 10.70 -1.85 -14.33
CA PRO A 16 11.66 -1.76 -13.25
C PRO A 16 11.28 -2.72 -12.12
N GLN A 17 12.20 -3.62 -11.75
CA GLN A 17 12.05 -4.59 -10.64
C GLN A 17 12.21 -3.94 -9.26
N GLY A 18 11.67 -2.73 -9.09
CA GLY A 18 11.69 -2.02 -7.81
C GLY A 18 10.46 -2.32 -6.96
N PRO A 19 10.51 -2.05 -5.65
CA PRO A 19 9.30 -1.94 -4.85
C PRO A 19 8.36 -0.91 -5.51
N PRO A 20 7.04 -1.10 -5.40
CA PRO A 20 6.09 -0.13 -5.92
C PRO A 20 6.34 1.26 -5.30
N PRO A 21 6.12 2.34 -6.07
CA PRO A 21 6.25 3.70 -5.53
C PRO A 21 5.25 3.93 -4.39
N LEU A 22 5.58 4.86 -3.49
CA LEU A 22 4.61 5.34 -2.50
C LEU A 22 3.42 5.97 -3.20
N PRO A 23 2.21 5.82 -2.64
CA PRO A 23 1.02 6.38 -3.24
C PRO A 23 1.01 7.91 -3.15
N ASP A 24 0.48 8.56 -4.18
CA ASP A 24 0.21 10.00 -4.17
C ASP A 24 -1.09 10.33 -3.40
N GLN A 25 -1.42 11.62 -3.26
CA GLN A 25 -2.62 12.05 -2.54
C GLN A 25 -3.93 11.54 -3.16
N THR A 26 -3.99 11.41 -4.47
CA THR A 26 -5.17 10.89 -5.18
C THR A 26 -5.34 9.41 -4.90
N GLN A 27 -4.24 8.65 -4.93
CA GLN A 27 -4.21 7.24 -4.60
C GLN A 27 -4.55 7.00 -3.13
N ILE A 28 -4.01 7.81 -2.21
CA ILE A 28 -4.37 7.76 -0.79
C ILE A 28 -5.88 7.99 -0.60
N THR A 29 -6.45 8.97 -1.30
CA THR A 29 -7.89 9.24 -1.25
C THR A 29 -8.70 8.06 -1.77
N ALA A 30 -8.29 7.45 -2.89
CA ALA A 30 -8.94 6.27 -3.45
C ALA A 30 -8.89 5.07 -2.49
N MET A 31 -7.74 4.81 -1.86
CA MET A 31 -7.58 3.75 -0.87
C MET A 31 -8.55 3.94 0.31
N VAL A 32 -8.73 5.18 0.78
CA VAL A 32 -9.64 5.48 1.89
C VAL A 32 -11.10 5.39 1.46
N ASN A 33 -11.43 5.72 0.22
CA ASN A 33 -12.79 5.53 -0.33
C ASN A 33 -13.15 4.05 -0.47
N GLU A 34 -12.21 3.21 -0.93
CA GLU A 34 -12.38 1.76 -0.97
C GLU A 34 -12.58 1.20 0.44
N LEU A 35 -11.75 1.62 1.39
CA LEU A 35 -11.88 1.22 2.79
C LEU A 35 -13.21 1.69 3.41
N SER A 36 -13.66 2.90 3.06
CA SER A 36 -14.95 3.46 3.48
C SER A 36 -16.11 2.59 3.01
N THR A 37 -16.03 2.12 1.76
CA THR A 37 -17.01 1.20 1.19
C THR A 37 -17.00 -0.15 1.91
N ASP A 38 -15.82 -0.74 2.08
CA ASP A 38 -15.65 -2.08 2.67
C ASP A 38 -16.08 -2.14 4.15
N LEU A 39 -15.87 -1.07 4.90
CA LEU A 39 -16.17 -0.98 6.33
C LEU A 39 -17.43 -0.18 6.65
N SER A 40 -18.09 0.40 5.63
CA SER A 40 -19.22 1.31 5.80
C SER A 40 -18.89 2.41 6.82
N LEU A 41 -17.80 3.15 6.58
CA LEU A 41 -17.35 4.21 7.48
C LEU A 41 -18.32 5.40 7.45
N SER A 42 -18.46 6.10 8.58
CA SER A 42 -19.08 7.42 8.57
C SER A 42 -18.16 8.44 7.90
N GLU A 43 -18.72 9.58 7.46
CA GLU A 43 -17.95 10.69 6.90
C GLU A 43 -16.85 11.16 7.87
N GLU A 44 -17.17 11.22 9.17
CA GLU A 44 -16.20 11.59 10.20
C GLU A 44 -15.07 10.56 10.36
N GLN A 45 -15.40 9.27 10.36
CA GLN A 45 -14.39 8.21 10.41
C GLN A 45 -13.50 8.25 9.16
N GLN A 46 -14.09 8.43 7.99
CA GLN A 46 -13.37 8.52 6.72
C GLN A 46 -12.41 9.71 6.71
N ALA A 47 -12.83 10.90 7.15
CA ALA A 47 -11.97 12.08 7.22
C ALA A 47 -10.79 11.88 8.19
N ARG A 48 -11.03 11.29 9.37
CA ARG A 48 -9.98 10.98 10.34
C ARG A 48 -8.99 9.95 9.78
N ILE A 49 -9.49 8.89 9.15
CA ILE A 49 -8.65 7.85 8.54
C ILE A 49 -7.85 8.41 7.36
N LEU A 50 -8.41 9.33 6.57
CA LEU A 50 -7.66 10.01 5.51
C LEU A 50 -6.44 10.76 6.05
N SER A 51 -6.58 11.45 7.19
CA SER A 51 -5.44 12.08 7.86
C SER A 51 -4.40 11.03 8.27
N LEU A 52 -4.82 9.94 8.90
CA LEU A 52 -3.91 8.87 9.34
C LEU A 52 -3.13 8.24 8.18
N TYR A 53 -3.76 8.05 7.02
CA TYR A 53 -3.07 7.54 5.83
C TYR A 53 -2.04 8.53 5.29
N LYS A 54 -2.36 9.82 5.25
CA LYS A 54 -1.42 10.87 4.83
C LYS A 54 -0.21 10.92 5.75
N ASP A 55 -0.46 10.95 7.06
CA ASP A 55 0.60 10.98 8.09
C ASP A 55 1.48 9.73 8.00
N HIS A 56 0.88 8.54 7.84
CA HIS A 56 1.64 7.29 7.71
C HIS A 56 2.56 7.29 6.49
N PHE A 57 2.07 7.72 5.32
CA PHE A 57 2.91 7.74 4.13
C PHE A 57 4.00 8.81 4.17
N GLN A 58 3.77 9.93 4.85
CA GLN A 58 4.82 10.91 5.16
C GLN A 58 5.89 10.32 6.09
N GLU A 59 5.49 9.60 7.14
CA GLU A 59 6.43 8.90 8.04
C GLU A 59 7.28 7.87 7.27
N VAL A 60 6.66 7.11 6.36
CA VAL A 60 7.35 6.14 5.50
C VAL A 60 8.30 6.84 4.52
N GLU A 61 7.85 7.91 3.88
CA GLU A 61 8.69 8.69 2.96
C GLU A 61 9.93 9.27 3.66
N ALA A 62 9.76 9.81 4.86
CA ALA A 62 10.88 10.33 5.68
C ALA A 62 11.90 9.23 6.00
N LYS A 63 11.44 8.00 6.25
CA LYS A 63 12.34 6.85 6.47
C LYS A 63 13.05 6.40 5.20
N LEU A 64 12.36 6.38 4.06
CA LEU A 64 12.94 5.95 2.78
C LEU A 64 13.91 6.97 2.17
N SER A 65 13.71 8.26 2.44
CA SER A 65 14.57 9.35 1.97
C SER A 65 15.80 9.60 2.85
N GLY A 66 15.88 8.94 4.01
CA GLY A 66 17.03 9.02 4.91
C GLY A 66 18.30 8.37 4.35
N SER A 67 19.46 8.70 4.95
CA SER A 67 20.76 8.14 4.55
C SER A 67 20.88 6.63 4.83
N GLN A 68 20.11 6.12 5.79
CA GLN A 68 20.00 4.71 6.11
C GLN A 68 18.59 4.24 5.76
N ARG A 69 18.50 3.21 4.91
CA ARG A 69 17.21 2.58 4.59
C ARG A 69 16.68 1.85 5.83
N PRO A 70 15.36 1.93 6.09
CA PRO A 70 14.79 1.25 7.23
C PRO A 70 14.88 -0.26 7.01
N ASP A 71 15.14 -0.98 8.09
CA ASP A 71 15.08 -2.43 8.05
C ASP A 71 13.62 -2.92 8.06
N ARG A 72 13.46 -4.25 7.98
CA ARG A 72 12.14 -4.87 7.95
C ARG A 72 11.38 -4.67 9.26
N GLU A 73 12.06 -4.65 10.40
CA GLU A 73 11.45 -4.53 11.72
C GLU A 73 10.94 -3.10 11.93
N GLU A 74 11.70 -2.08 11.51
CA GLU A 74 11.26 -0.69 11.52
C GLU A 74 10.02 -0.47 10.64
N MET A 75 10.01 -1.03 9.43
CA MET A 75 8.85 -0.91 8.53
C MET A 75 7.62 -1.62 9.08
N GLU A 76 7.81 -2.79 9.71
CA GLU A 76 6.73 -3.52 10.37
C GLU A 76 6.19 -2.76 11.58
N ALA A 77 7.05 -2.10 12.36
CA ALA A 77 6.64 -1.27 13.49
C ALA A 77 5.79 -0.06 13.04
N LEU A 78 6.21 0.64 11.98
CA LEU A 78 5.43 1.75 11.40
C LEU A 78 4.04 1.28 10.94
N ARG A 79 4.00 0.11 10.29
CA ARG A 79 2.76 -0.51 9.83
C ARG A 79 1.84 -0.82 11.01
N GLN A 80 2.35 -1.49 12.05
CA GLN A 80 1.55 -1.86 13.22
C GLN A 80 1.04 -0.63 13.98
N ALA A 81 1.88 0.39 14.13
CA ALA A 81 1.49 1.67 14.74
C ALA A 81 0.36 2.33 13.94
N PHE A 82 0.45 2.34 12.61
CA PHE A 82 -0.60 2.83 11.72
C PHE A 82 -1.90 2.03 11.85
N GLU A 83 -1.85 0.70 11.78
CA GLU A 83 -3.04 -0.16 11.92
C GLU A 83 -3.73 0.03 13.29
N SER A 84 -2.95 0.26 14.35
CA SER A 84 -3.48 0.57 15.68
C SER A 84 -4.21 1.92 15.71
N ARG A 85 -3.63 2.97 15.11
CA ARG A 85 -4.25 4.29 15.01
C ARG A 85 -5.56 4.23 14.23
N VAL A 86 -5.61 3.49 13.11
CA VAL A 86 -6.84 3.29 12.33
C VAL A 86 -7.90 2.59 13.17
N LYS A 87 -7.56 1.49 13.84
CA LYS A 87 -8.52 0.73 14.67
C LYS A 87 -9.12 1.54 15.81
N ALA A 88 -8.42 2.52 16.35
CA ALA A 88 -8.94 3.41 17.39
C ALA A 88 -10.09 4.32 16.91
N VAL A 89 -10.20 4.56 15.59
CA VAL A 89 -11.28 5.34 14.97
C VAL A 89 -12.50 4.46 14.63
N LEU A 90 -12.30 3.15 14.55
CA LEU A 90 -13.30 2.19 14.12
C LEU A 90 -14.17 1.71 15.29
N THR A 91 -15.41 1.34 14.99
CA THR A 91 -16.20 0.53 15.92
C THR A 91 -15.59 -0.87 16.04
N LYS A 92 -15.93 -1.60 17.10
CA LYS A 92 -15.48 -2.99 17.31
C LYS A 92 -15.81 -3.91 16.13
N LYS A 93 -16.94 -3.69 15.45
CA LYS A 93 -17.33 -4.47 14.26
C LYS A 93 -16.44 -4.15 13.07
N GLN A 94 -16.23 -2.87 12.78
CA GLN A 94 -15.37 -2.41 11.69
C GLN A 94 -13.92 -2.81 11.91
N ALA A 95 -13.40 -2.71 13.14
CA ALA A 95 -12.03 -3.15 13.47
C ALA A 95 -11.80 -4.64 13.17
N LYS A 96 -12.77 -5.52 13.45
CA LYS A 96 -12.68 -6.93 13.08
C LYS A 96 -12.67 -7.15 11.56
N GLN A 97 -13.46 -6.38 10.82
CA GLN A 97 -13.46 -6.44 9.35
C GLN A 97 -12.13 -5.93 8.78
N PHE A 98 -11.58 -4.87 9.37
CA PHE A 98 -10.27 -4.32 9.04
C PHE A 98 -9.15 -5.35 9.24
N ASP A 99 -9.09 -6.03 10.40
CA ASP A 99 -8.10 -7.09 10.63
C ASP A 99 -8.19 -8.21 9.58
N ASN A 100 -9.40 -8.55 9.13
CA ASN A 100 -9.61 -9.55 8.07
C ASN A 100 -9.15 -9.06 6.70
N LEU A 101 -9.35 -7.78 6.38
CA LEU A 101 -8.83 -7.15 5.16
C LEU A 101 -7.30 -7.18 5.13
N MET A 102 -6.66 -6.76 6.22
CA MET A 102 -5.20 -6.72 6.32
C MET A 102 -4.57 -8.12 6.18
N LYS A 103 -5.15 -9.14 6.84
CA LYS A 103 -4.72 -10.54 6.70
C LYS A 103 -4.74 -11.00 5.23
N ARG A 104 -5.83 -10.72 4.49
CA ARG A 104 -5.93 -11.09 3.07
C ARG A 104 -4.86 -10.42 2.21
N GLN A 105 -4.51 -9.18 2.55
CA GLN A 105 -3.51 -8.41 1.82
C GLN A 105 -2.09 -8.93 2.09
N HIS A 106 -1.79 -9.34 3.32
CA HIS A 106 -0.53 -9.99 3.70
C HIS A 106 -0.37 -11.40 3.14
N SER A 107 -1.46 -12.17 3.07
CA SER A 107 -1.42 -13.57 2.63
C SER A 107 -1.38 -13.73 1.11
N ARG A 108 -1.43 -12.64 0.33
CA ARG A 108 -1.29 -12.73 -1.14
C ARG A 108 0.18 -13.01 -1.49
N PRO A 109 0.50 -14.20 -2.05
CA PRO A 109 1.83 -14.43 -2.58
C PRO A 109 2.10 -13.43 -3.72
N PRO A 110 3.35 -13.00 -3.93
CA PRO A 110 3.69 -12.15 -5.06
C PRO A 110 3.22 -12.83 -6.34
N LYS A 111 2.51 -12.07 -7.20
CA LYS A 111 2.05 -12.54 -8.50
C LYS A 111 3.30 -12.93 -9.30
N ARG A 112 3.55 -14.23 -9.43
CA ARG A 112 4.69 -14.80 -10.15
C ARG A 112 4.58 -14.54 -11.65
#